data_AF-A0A7J9S286-F1
#
_entry.id   AF-A0A7J9S286-F1
#
_cell.length_a   1.000
_cell.length_b   1.000
_cell.length_c   1.000
_cell.angle_alpha   90.00
_cell.angle_beta   90.00
_cell.angle_gamma   90.00
#
_symmetry.space_group_name_H-M   'P 1'
#
loop_
_entity.id
_entity.type
_entity.pdbx_description
1 polymer ?
#
loop_
_entity_poly.entity_id
_entity_poly.type
_entity_poly.pdbx_seq_one_letter_code
_entity_poly.pdbx_strand_id
1 'polypeptide(L)'
;MLSDLIFEIKGENNNKEISDFLNILDRIYKNKEPNIDGNTLKNLGIKKIENDVTIYGKNYPLFKMLHYFNEIPLFNSEKESIIFLKNNKLSPSKTYFELDISEKEILRELTLNYAENKVPEMYKPFVKNVIFGNTYYFSKYNMELKEYVSNLNAVYKLKEYDIVKNCILKKELPPKNIILKYKTDLSKTIDLFNKKLNNTEIRRFSIDFDGKNFDCQYIYLKQSLWDKLKGWFFGEINGIHYPALVNIAYNNPKIDYLKPFFILNDNEDEINVVARVPKLLYLKYGLTLNHIKLNGNHTYFGKWNSRNFKKILW
;
A
#
# COMPACT_ATOMS: atom_id res chain seq x y z
N MET A 1 -13.13 -8.76 3.80
CA MET A 1 -12.11 -8.06 2.96
C MET A 1 -12.54 -8.15 1.50
N LEU A 2 -11.99 -7.31 0.60
CA LEU A 2 -12.33 -7.38 -0.83
C LEU A 2 -12.06 -8.78 -1.41
N SER A 3 -11.01 -9.46 -0.94
CA SER A 3 -10.70 -10.86 -1.32
C SER A 3 -11.84 -11.84 -1.03
N ASP A 4 -12.61 -11.61 0.04
CA ASP A 4 -13.68 -12.53 0.46
C ASP A 4 -14.88 -12.39 -0.49
N LEU A 5 -15.20 -11.15 -0.89
CA LEU A 5 -16.21 -10.89 -1.92
C LEU A 5 -15.77 -11.42 -3.28
N ILE A 6 -14.49 -11.29 -3.64
CA ILE A 6 -13.94 -11.88 -4.87
C ILE A 6 -14.13 -13.42 -4.85
N PHE A 7 -13.89 -14.06 -3.71
CA PHE A 7 -14.08 -15.50 -3.54
C PHE A 7 -15.56 -15.90 -3.64
N GLU A 8 -16.45 -15.14 -3.02
CA GLU A 8 -17.91 -15.33 -3.10
C GLU A 8 -18.41 -15.26 -4.55
N ILE A 9 -18.06 -14.18 -5.28
CA ILE A 9 -18.46 -14.02 -6.69
C ILE A 9 -17.94 -15.18 -7.54
N LYS A 10 -16.73 -15.68 -7.25
CA LYS A 10 -16.17 -16.83 -7.96
C LYS A 10 -16.94 -18.13 -7.68
N GLY A 11 -17.43 -18.32 -6.46
CA GLY A 11 -18.24 -19.50 -6.09
C GLY A 11 -19.63 -19.49 -6.73
N GLU A 12 -20.18 -18.30 -6.99
CA GLU A 12 -21.51 -18.12 -7.60
C GLU A 12 -21.49 -18.08 -9.13
N ASN A 13 -20.32 -17.92 -9.75
CA ASN A 13 -20.21 -17.67 -11.18
C ASN A 13 -19.31 -18.70 -11.88
N ASN A 14 -19.91 -19.46 -12.81
CA ASN A 14 -19.23 -20.49 -13.59
C ASN A 14 -18.63 -19.96 -14.91
N ASN A 15 -18.73 -18.66 -15.21
CA ASN A 15 -18.15 -18.07 -16.41
C ASN A 15 -16.62 -18.02 -16.30
N LYS A 16 -15.93 -18.69 -17.23
CA LYS A 16 -14.46 -18.77 -17.26
C LYS A 16 -13.79 -17.39 -17.32
N GLU A 17 -14.27 -16.50 -18.17
CA GLU A 17 -13.72 -15.15 -18.33
C GLU A 17 -13.82 -14.34 -17.01
N ILE A 18 -14.95 -14.45 -16.31
CA ILE A 18 -15.13 -13.82 -14.99
C ILE A 18 -14.20 -14.45 -13.96
N SER A 19 -14.07 -15.77 -13.94
CA SER A 19 -13.15 -16.48 -13.04
C SER A 19 -11.69 -16.06 -13.24
N ASP A 20 -11.24 -15.95 -14.50
CA ASP A 20 -9.89 -15.49 -14.85
C ASP A 20 -9.69 -14.04 -14.40
N PHE A 21 -10.67 -13.15 -14.63
CA PHE A 21 -10.60 -11.78 -14.17
C PHE A 21 -10.51 -11.67 -12.63
N LEU A 22 -11.35 -12.42 -11.90
CA LEU A 22 -11.34 -12.47 -10.44
C LEU A 22 -9.99 -12.97 -9.91
N ASN A 23 -9.38 -13.97 -10.55
CA ASN A 23 -8.05 -14.46 -10.19
C ASN A 23 -6.98 -13.37 -10.33
N ILE A 24 -7.05 -12.54 -11.38
CA ILE A 24 -6.13 -11.39 -11.55
C ILE A 24 -6.36 -10.38 -10.44
N LEU A 25 -7.61 -9.98 -10.19
CA LEU A 25 -7.92 -8.98 -9.17
C LEU A 25 -7.48 -9.42 -7.77
N ASP A 26 -7.68 -10.69 -7.41
CA ASP A 26 -7.21 -11.24 -6.13
C ASP A 26 -5.69 -11.19 -6.00
N ARG A 27 -4.97 -11.55 -7.07
CA ARG A 27 -3.50 -11.51 -7.11
C ARG A 27 -2.98 -10.09 -6.95
N ILE A 28 -3.56 -9.14 -7.69
CA ILE A 28 -3.21 -7.71 -7.58
C ILE A 28 -3.52 -7.18 -6.18
N TYR A 29 -4.68 -7.50 -5.60
CA TYR A 29 -5.04 -7.13 -4.22
C TYR A 29 -4.04 -7.65 -3.18
N LYS A 30 -3.53 -8.86 -3.39
CA LYS A 30 -2.53 -9.52 -2.51
C LYS A 30 -1.08 -9.12 -2.83
N ASN A 31 -0.86 -8.16 -3.74
CA ASN A 31 0.46 -7.77 -4.23
C ASN A 31 1.29 -8.96 -4.76
N LYS A 32 0.63 -9.88 -5.48
CA LYS A 32 1.25 -11.04 -6.14
C LYS A 32 1.15 -10.90 -7.65
N GLU A 33 2.12 -11.46 -8.36
CA GLU A 33 2.05 -11.56 -9.82
C GLU A 33 0.92 -12.52 -10.24
N PRO A 34 0.01 -12.09 -11.14
CA PRO A 34 -0.94 -12.98 -11.79
C PRO A 34 -0.23 -14.03 -12.66
N ASN A 35 -0.49 -15.31 -12.43
CA ASN A 35 -0.02 -16.40 -13.28
C ASN A 35 -1.08 -16.69 -14.36
N ILE A 36 -1.11 -15.89 -15.42
CA ILE A 36 -2.07 -15.98 -16.53
C ILE A 36 -1.34 -15.70 -17.85
N ASP A 37 -1.71 -16.42 -18.90
CA ASP A 37 -1.13 -16.28 -20.23
C ASP A 37 -1.54 -14.98 -20.94
N GLY A 38 -0.75 -14.56 -21.92
CA GLY A 38 -0.96 -13.30 -22.64
C GLY A 38 -2.26 -13.24 -23.44
N ASN A 39 -2.78 -14.37 -23.95
CA ASN A 39 -4.03 -14.38 -24.70
C ASN A 39 -5.22 -14.12 -23.78
N THR A 40 -5.23 -14.75 -22.60
CA THR A 40 -6.25 -14.49 -21.58
C THR A 40 -6.22 -13.03 -21.12
N LEU A 41 -5.04 -12.44 -20.88
CA LEU A 41 -4.93 -11.01 -20.57
C LEU A 41 -5.51 -10.12 -21.68
N LYS A 42 -5.16 -10.40 -22.93
CA LYS A 42 -5.66 -9.65 -24.09
C LYS A 42 -7.19 -9.74 -24.21
N ASN A 43 -7.77 -10.92 -24.03
CA ASN A 43 -9.22 -11.14 -24.06
C ASN A 43 -9.94 -10.36 -22.96
N LEU A 44 -9.31 -10.23 -21.79
CA LEU A 44 -9.83 -9.44 -20.67
C LEU A 44 -9.59 -7.94 -20.82
N GLY A 45 -8.96 -7.48 -21.92
CA GLY A 45 -8.60 -6.08 -22.11
C GLY A 45 -7.54 -5.59 -21.13
N ILE A 46 -6.66 -6.49 -20.69
CA ILE A 46 -5.56 -6.22 -19.75
C ILE A 46 -4.23 -6.25 -20.50
N LYS A 47 -3.45 -5.17 -20.36
CA LYS A 47 -2.09 -5.08 -20.90
C LYS A 47 -1.08 -5.28 -19.78
N LYS A 48 -0.17 -6.26 -19.93
CA LYS A 48 1.04 -6.38 -19.10
C LYS A 48 2.13 -5.49 -19.70
N ILE A 49 2.82 -4.70 -18.88
CA ILE A 49 4.06 -4.01 -19.23
C ILE A 49 5.14 -4.54 -18.31
N GLU A 50 6.22 -5.03 -18.90
CA GLU A 50 7.36 -5.58 -18.17
C GLU A 50 8.34 -4.48 -17.80
N ASN A 51 8.98 -4.63 -16.62
CA ASN A 51 9.99 -3.70 -16.12
C ASN A 51 9.54 -2.22 -16.12
N ASP A 52 8.30 -1.97 -15.73
CA ASP A 52 7.71 -0.64 -15.61
C ASP A 52 7.80 -0.12 -14.17
N VAL A 53 7.61 1.18 -13.97
CA VAL A 53 7.61 1.79 -12.63
C VAL A 53 6.48 1.16 -11.80
N THR A 54 6.75 0.68 -10.60
CA THR A 54 5.76 -0.02 -9.75
C THR A 54 5.14 0.88 -8.67
N ILE A 55 5.56 2.15 -8.65
CA ILE A 55 5.05 3.19 -7.75
C ILE A 55 3.55 3.36 -7.97
N TYR A 56 2.79 3.25 -6.88
CA TYR A 56 1.35 3.45 -6.89
C TYR A 56 1.01 4.88 -7.31
N GLY A 57 -0.08 5.04 -8.06
CA GLY A 57 -0.64 6.35 -8.33
C GLY A 57 -0.24 6.99 -9.66
N LYS A 58 0.03 6.18 -10.67
CA LYS A 58 0.27 6.63 -12.06
C LYS A 58 -0.86 7.47 -12.66
N ASN A 59 -2.08 7.32 -12.13
CA ASN A 59 -3.26 8.09 -12.51
C ASN A 59 -3.38 9.44 -11.75
N TYR A 60 -2.48 9.76 -10.82
CA TYR A 60 -2.40 11.06 -10.14
C TYR A 60 -1.31 11.94 -10.75
N PRO A 61 -1.30 13.25 -10.45
CA PRO A 61 -0.16 14.11 -10.75
C PRO A 61 1.16 13.50 -10.28
N LEU A 62 2.21 13.61 -11.10
CA LEU A 62 3.52 13.00 -10.85
C LEU A 62 4.10 13.37 -9.48
N PHE A 63 3.90 14.62 -9.03
CA PHE A 63 4.41 15.02 -7.71
C PHE A 63 3.77 14.22 -6.57
N LYS A 64 2.50 13.84 -6.69
CA LYS A 64 1.81 13.00 -5.71
C LYS A 64 2.29 11.57 -5.81
N MET A 65 2.39 11.03 -7.02
CA MET A 65 2.92 9.68 -7.26
C MET A 65 4.30 9.50 -6.60
N LEU A 66 5.20 10.47 -6.79
CA LEU A 66 6.54 10.44 -6.22
C LEU A 66 6.56 10.69 -4.70
N HIS A 67 5.78 11.65 -4.19
CA HIS A 67 5.71 11.92 -2.75
C HIS A 67 5.11 10.75 -1.95
N TYR A 68 4.06 10.10 -2.46
CA TYR A 68 3.41 8.97 -1.79
C TYR A 68 4.14 7.64 -1.95
N PHE A 69 5.29 7.61 -2.64
CA PHE A 69 6.14 6.43 -2.68
C PHE A 69 6.78 6.18 -1.32
N ASN A 70 6.36 5.08 -0.68
CA ASN A 70 6.64 4.79 0.73
C ASN A 70 7.55 3.56 0.94
N GLU A 71 8.10 2.98 -0.13
CA GLU A 71 9.13 1.93 0.02
C GLU A 71 10.51 2.54 0.30
N ILE A 72 10.86 3.60 -0.42
CA ILE A 72 12.04 4.43 -0.20
C ILE A 72 11.54 5.89 -0.27
N PRO A 73 11.24 6.54 0.86
CA PRO A 73 10.69 7.89 0.88
C PRO A 73 11.60 8.86 0.15
N LEU A 74 11.18 9.34 -1.03
CA LEU A 74 11.99 10.23 -1.86
C LEU A 74 11.88 11.67 -1.38
N PHE A 75 10.69 12.12 -1.00
CA PHE A 75 10.45 13.54 -0.69
C PHE A 75 9.73 13.69 0.65
N ASN A 76 10.15 14.65 1.46
CA ASN A 76 9.51 14.97 2.73
C ASN A 76 8.19 15.73 2.54
N SER A 77 7.99 16.33 1.35
CA SER A 77 6.76 17.06 1.02
C SER A 77 6.43 17.01 -0.46
N GLU A 78 5.16 17.25 -0.79
CA GLU A 78 4.71 17.46 -2.18
C GLU A 78 5.49 18.61 -2.86
N LYS A 79 5.85 19.67 -2.10
CA LYS A 79 6.63 20.81 -2.61
C LYS A 79 8.02 20.40 -3.10
N GLU A 80 8.73 19.55 -2.35
CA GLU A 80 10.05 19.05 -2.76
C GLU A 80 9.93 18.24 -4.05
N SER A 81 8.91 17.38 -4.17
CA SER A 81 8.66 16.61 -5.38
C SER A 81 8.33 17.50 -6.59
N ILE A 82 7.55 18.58 -6.40
CA ILE A 82 7.28 19.58 -7.44
C ILE A 82 8.57 20.26 -7.91
N ILE A 83 9.43 20.68 -6.98
CA ILE A 83 10.71 21.33 -7.31
C ILE A 83 11.61 20.35 -8.08
N PHE A 84 11.71 19.11 -7.62
CA PHE A 84 12.48 18.05 -8.29
C PHE A 84 12.04 17.85 -9.73
N LEU A 85 10.74 17.72 -9.99
CA LEU A 85 10.21 17.54 -11.34
C LEU A 85 10.48 18.75 -12.23
N LYS A 86 10.24 19.98 -11.72
CA LYS A 86 10.49 21.22 -12.47
C LYS A 86 11.96 21.39 -12.84
N ASN A 87 12.88 21.12 -11.91
CA ASN A 87 14.33 21.23 -12.16
C ASN A 87 14.81 20.25 -13.24
N ASN A 88 14.07 19.15 -13.44
CA ASN A 88 14.35 18.15 -14.46
C ASN A 88 13.44 18.27 -15.69
N LYS A 89 12.80 19.43 -15.90
CA LYS A 89 11.96 19.73 -17.07
C LYS A 89 10.75 18.79 -17.25
N LEU A 90 10.29 18.16 -16.17
CA LEU A 90 9.06 17.37 -16.15
C LEU A 90 7.91 18.19 -15.56
N SER A 91 6.74 18.13 -16.20
CA SER A 91 5.55 18.83 -15.68
C SER A 91 5.01 18.11 -14.43
N PRO A 92 4.95 18.76 -13.26
CA PRO A 92 4.49 18.10 -12.03
C PRO A 92 3.01 17.69 -12.08
N SER A 93 2.19 18.42 -12.84
CA SER A 93 0.74 18.21 -12.92
C SER A 93 0.32 17.11 -13.88
N LYS A 94 1.19 16.71 -14.83
CA LYS A 94 0.95 15.54 -15.68
C LYS A 94 0.83 14.29 -14.81
N THR A 95 0.06 13.33 -15.28
CA THR A 95 0.07 11.94 -14.82
C THR A 95 1.15 11.15 -15.55
N TYR A 96 1.49 9.96 -15.04
CA TYR A 96 2.47 9.09 -15.72
C TYR A 96 2.01 8.67 -17.13
N PHE A 97 0.70 8.57 -17.35
CA PHE A 97 0.15 8.20 -18.66
C PHE A 97 0.26 9.30 -19.71
N GLU A 98 0.31 10.56 -19.29
CA GLU A 98 0.47 11.72 -20.17
C GLU A 98 1.94 11.98 -20.55
N LEU A 99 2.88 11.23 -19.96
CA LEU A 99 4.28 11.29 -20.35
C LEU A 99 4.52 10.53 -21.66
N ASP A 100 5.30 11.12 -22.55
CA ASP A 100 5.86 10.41 -23.70
C ASP A 100 6.97 9.42 -23.27
N ILE A 101 7.52 8.68 -24.23
CA ILE A 101 8.53 7.65 -23.96
C ILE A 101 9.82 8.27 -23.38
N SER A 102 10.25 9.42 -23.90
CA SER A 102 11.45 10.12 -23.44
C SER A 102 11.27 10.65 -22.03
N GLU A 103 10.14 11.30 -21.74
CA GLU A 103 9.80 11.79 -20.41
C GLU A 103 9.72 10.64 -19.39
N LYS A 104 9.20 9.47 -19.80
CA LYS A 104 9.18 8.27 -18.95
C LYS A 104 10.58 7.78 -18.62
N GLU A 105 11.48 7.65 -19.60
CA GLU A 105 12.85 7.22 -19.33
C GLU A 105 13.60 8.19 -18.42
N ILE A 106 13.46 9.51 -18.65
CA ILE A 106 14.02 10.53 -17.77
C ILE A 106 13.51 10.35 -16.33
N LEU A 107 12.19 10.22 -16.15
CA LEU A 107 11.60 10.02 -14.82
C LEU A 107 12.11 8.73 -14.16
N ARG A 108 12.24 7.64 -14.93
CA ARG A 108 12.71 6.33 -14.43
C ARG A 108 14.14 6.43 -13.91
N GLU A 109 15.06 6.99 -14.70
CA GLU A 109 16.46 7.18 -14.32
C GLU A 109 16.60 8.08 -13.10
N LEU A 110 15.91 9.22 -13.10
CA LEU A 110 15.93 10.15 -11.97
C LEU A 110 15.42 9.52 -10.68
N THR A 111 14.33 8.75 -10.76
CA THR A 111 13.75 8.06 -9.61
C THR A 111 14.70 7.00 -9.07
N LEU A 112 15.33 6.21 -9.95
CA LEU A 112 16.32 5.19 -9.58
C LEU A 112 17.53 5.81 -8.88
N ASN A 113 18.18 6.78 -9.53
CA ASN A 113 19.38 7.43 -9.01
C ASN A 113 19.10 8.09 -7.65
N TYR A 114 17.96 8.75 -7.52
CA TYR A 114 17.60 9.42 -6.27
C TYR A 114 17.33 8.42 -5.12
N ALA A 115 16.70 7.28 -5.43
CA ALA A 115 16.48 6.22 -4.45
C ALA A 115 17.79 5.52 -4.05
N GLU A 116 18.68 5.22 -5.00
CA GLU A 116 19.99 4.61 -4.74
C GLU A 116 20.85 5.47 -3.81
N ASN A 117 20.80 6.80 -3.98
CA ASN A 117 21.52 7.75 -3.12
C ASN A 117 20.94 7.85 -1.70
N LYS A 118 19.71 7.38 -1.47
CA LYS A 118 19.09 7.39 -0.14
C LYS A 118 19.35 6.13 0.67
N VAL A 119 19.67 5.02 0.02
CA VAL A 119 19.85 3.74 0.70
C VAL A 119 21.33 3.44 0.99
N PRO A 120 21.64 2.73 2.09
CA PRO A 120 22.99 2.21 2.32
C PRO A 120 23.46 1.29 1.20
N GLU A 121 24.77 1.23 0.95
CA GLU A 121 25.35 0.47 -0.17
C GLU A 121 24.85 -0.97 -0.26
N MET A 122 24.79 -1.64 0.88
CA MET A 122 24.33 -3.02 1.01
C MET A 122 22.89 -3.28 0.52
N TYR A 123 22.10 -2.24 0.23
CA TYR A 123 20.75 -2.31 -0.32
C TYR A 123 20.63 -1.85 -1.77
N LYS A 124 21.62 -1.15 -2.33
CA LYS A 124 21.59 -0.65 -3.71
C LYS A 124 21.28 -1.73 -4.76
N PRO A 125 21.83 -2.96 -4.66
CA PRO A 125 21.51 -4.03 -5.62
C PRO A 125 20.01 -4.37 -5.72
N PHE A 126 19.20 -4.05 -4.70
CA PHE A 126 17.78 -4.36 -4.64
C PHE A 126 16.88 -3.18 -5.04
N VAL A 127 17.40 -1.95 -5.12
CA VAL A 127 16.59 -0.73 -5.37
C VAL A 127 15.86 -0.83 -6.71
N LYS A 128 16.52 -1.33 -7.75
CA LYS A 128 15.90 -1.54 -9.07
C LYS A 128 14.65 -2.41 -8.96
N ASN A 129 14.68 -3.50 -8.18
CA ASN A 129 13.53 -4.40 -7.97
C ASN A 129 12.46 -3.81 -7.04
N VAL A 130 12.78 -2.76 -6.29
CA VAL A 130 11.77 -1.98 -5.54
C VAL A 130 11.01 -1.06 -6.49
N ILE A 131 11.72 -0.37 -7.38
CA ILE A 131 11.14 0.66 -8.25
C ILE A 131 10.47 0.05 -9.48
N PHE A 132 11.08 -0.96 -10.09
CA PHE A 132 10.61 -1.54 -11.34
C PHE A 132 10.10 -2.97 -11.19
N GLY A 133 9.19 -3.36 -12.10
CA GLY A 133 8.59 -4.68 -12.13
C GLY A 133 7.44 -4.75 -13.12
N ASN A 134 6.73 -5.88 -13.13
CA ASN A 134 5.61 -6.09 -14.02
C ASN A 134 4.37 -5.31 -13.53
N THR A 135 3.74 -4.58 -14.45
CA THR A 135 2.55 -3.78 -14.17
C THR A 135 1.44 -4.17 -15.14
N TYR A 136 0.20 -4.05 -14.67
CA TYR A 136 -0.97 -4.53 -15.41
C TYR A 136 -1.97 -3.38 -15.53
N TYR A 137 -2.46 -3.17 -16.75
CA TYR A 137 -3.31 -2.04 -17.08
C TYR A 137 -4.64 -2.50 -17.64
N PHE A 138 -5.71 -1.89 -17.17
CA PHE A 138 -7.02 -2.04 -17.77
C PHE A 138 -7.13 -1.09 -18.97
N SER A 139 -6.95 -1.64 -20.18
CA SER A 139 -6.80 -0.84 -21.41
C SER A 139 -7.98 0.06 -21.70
N LYS A 140 -9.22 -0.41 -21.44
CA LYS A 140 -10.46 0.35 -21.64
C LYS A 140 -10.47 1.71 -20.92
N TYR A 141 -9.76 1.82 -19.80
CA TYR A 141 -9.79 3.00 -18.93
C TYR A 141 -8.44 3.73 -18.81
N ASN A 142 -7.40 3.25 -19.50
CA ASN A 142 -6.03 3.74 -19.32
C ASN A 142 -5.64 3.84 -17.82
N MET A 143 -5.90 2.76 -17.08
CA MET A 143 -5.77 2.72 -15.62
C MET A 143 -4.95 1.51 -15.20
N GLU A 144 -4.06 1.67 -14.22
CA GLU A 144 -3.36 0.53 -13.62
C GLU A 144 -4.35 -0.32 -12.81
N LEU A 145 -4.28 -1.66 -12.91
CA LEU A 145 -5.15 -2.56 -12.16
C LEU A 145 -5.02 -2.38 -10.65
N LYS A 146 -3.87 -1.95 -10.13
CA LYS A 146 -3.71 -1.58 -8.72
C LYS A 146 -4.62 -0.41 -8.33
N GLU A 147 -4.78 0.60 -9.18
CA GLU A 147 -5.71 1.72 -8.95
C GLU A 147 -7.16 1.25 -9.06
N TYR A 148 -7.47 0.37 -10.02
CA TYR A 148 -8.79 -0.23 -10.15
C TYR A 148 -9.20 -1.01 -8.88
N VAL A 149 -8.32 -1.91 -8.41
CA VAL A 149 -8.52 -2.68 -7.18
C VAL A 149 -8.59 -1.77 -5.95
N SER A 150 -7.78 -0.71 -5.89
CA SER A 150 -7.86 0.30 -4.82
C SER A 150 -9.23 0.99 -4.79
N ASN A 151 -9.78 1.35 -5.95
CA ASN A 151 -11.10 1.96 -6.07
C ASN A 151 -12.22 0.96 -5.68
N LEU A 152 -12.12 -0.32 -6.06
CA LEU A 152 -13.06 -1.35 -5.59
C LEU A 152 -12.98 -1.52 -4.07
N ASN A 153 -11.78 -1.55 -3.50
CA ASN A 153 -11.56 -1.70 -2.07
C ASN A 153 -12.08 -0.49 -1.28
N ALA A 154 -12.02 0.72 -1.83
CA ALA A 154 -12.62 1.92 -1.27
C ALA A 154 -14.15 1.78 -1.14
N VAL A 155 -14.81 1.35 -2.21
CA VAL A 155 -16.27 1.12 -2.24
C VAL A 155 -16.65 -0.04 -1.31
N TYR A 156 -15.87 -1.12 -1.29
CA TYR A 156 -16.04 -2.25 -0.38
C TYR A 156 -16.00 -1.82 1.10
N LYS A 157 -15.04 -0.95 1.48
CA LYS A 157 -14.92 -0.45 2.86
C LYS A 157 -16.10 0.42 3.31
N LEU A 158 -16.85 0.98 2.36
CA LEU A 158 -18.10 1.68 2.62
C LEU A 158 -19.31 0.73 2.67
N LYS A 159 -19.10 -0.60 2.59
CA LYS A 159 -20.12 -1.65 2.63
C LYS A 159 -21.06 -1.67 1.42
N GLU A 160 -20.68 -1.04 0.32
CA GLU A 160 -21.43 -0.97 -0.94
C GLU A 160 -21.15 -2.22 -1.81
N TYR A 161 -21.40 -3.41 -1.27
CA TYR A 161 -20.94 -4.69 -1.87
C TYR A 161 -21.56 -4.99 -3.23
N ASP A 162 -22.85 -4.67 -3.42
CA ASP A 162 -23.53 -4.87 -4.70
C ASP A 162 -22.93 -4.01 -5.82
N ILE A 163 -22.49 -2.79 -5.49
CA ILE A 163 -21.79 -1.92 -6.45
C ILE A 163 -20.46 -2.56 -6.84
N VAL A 164 -19.68 -3.04 -5.86
CA VAL A 164 -18.40 -3.73 -6.13
C VAL A 164 -18.62 -4.95 -7.01
N LYS A 165 -19.61 -5.80 -6.68
CA LYS A 165 -19.97 -7.00 -7.45
C LYS A 165 -20.33 -6.66 -8.89
N ASN A 166 -21.21 -5.68 -9.08
CA ASN A 166 -21.62 -5.23 -10.42
C ASN A 166 -20.44 -4.66 -11.22
N CYS A 167 -19.59 -3.84 -10.61
CA CYS A 167 -18.39 -3.31 -11.26
C CYS A 167 -17.44 -4.43 -11.70
N ILE A 168 -17.24 -5.46 -10.88
CA ILE A 168 -16.40 -6.61 -11.25
C ILE A 168 -17.02 -7.40 -12.40
N LEU A 169 -18.29 -7.78 -12.30
CA LEU A 169 -18.97 -8.61 -13.29
C LEU A 169 -19.06 -7.92 -14.66
N LYS A 170 -19.35 -6.61 -14.66
CA LYS A 170 -19.44 -5.80 -15.89
C LYS A 170 -18.09 -5.21 -16.33
N LYS A 171 -17.05 -5.40 -15.51
CA LYS A 171 -15.72 -4.80 -15.68
C LYS A 171 -15.78 -3.28 -15.85
N GLU A 172 -16.58 -2.64 -15.00
CA GLU A 172 -16.82 -1.19 -14.96
C GLU A 172 -16.08 -0.52 -13.81
N LEU A 173 -15.83 0.79 -13.93
CA LEU A 173 -15.28 1.61 -12.86
C LEU A 173 -16.34 1.86 -11.78
N PRO A 174 -15.97 1.86 -10.49
CA PRO A 174 -16.91 2.26 -9.45
C PRO A 174 -17.28 3.75 -9.53
N PRO A 175 -18.45 4.15 -9.00
CA PRO A 175 -18.89 5.55 -9.03
C PRO A 175 -17.90 6.50 -8.36
N LYS A 176 -17.50 7.56 -9.08
CA LYS A 176 -16.46 8.52 -8.64
C LYS A 176 -16.81 9.22 -7.33
N ASN A 177 -18.08 9.56 -7.10
CA ASN A 177 -18.56 10.21 -5.89
C ASN A 177 -18.35 9.33 -4.64
N ILE A 178 -18.60 8.02 -4.75
CA ILE A 178 -18.39 7.07 -3.64
C ILE A 178 -16.90 6.91 -3.34
N ILE A 179 -16.08 6.77 -4.39
CA ILE A 179 -14.61 6.72 -4.25
C ILE A 179 -14.10 8.01 -3.56
N LEU A 180 -14.60 9.18 -3.98
CA LEU A 180 -14.20 10.48 -3.43
C LEU A 180 -14.57 10.62 -1.95
N LYS A 181 -15.74 10.11 -1.54
CA LYS A 181 -16.15 10.07 -0.13
C LYS A 181 -15.12 9.30 0.70
N TYR A 182 -14.79 8.07 0.32
CA TYR A 182 -13.78 7.27 1.03
C TYR A 182 -12.39 7.96 1.02
N LYS A 183 -11.94 8.48 -0.13
CA LYS A 183 -10.63 9.14 -0.23
C LYS A 183 -10.55 10.40 0.67
N THR A 184 -11.64 11.15 0.78
CA THR A 184 -11.74 12.31 1.68
C THR A 184 -11.63 11.90 3.15
N ASP A 185 -12.34 10.85 3.55
CA ASP A 185 -12.29 10.34 4.93
C ASP A 185 -10.92 9.73 5.27
N LEU A 186 -10.32 9.02 4.33
CA LEU A 186 -8.96 8.50 4.46
C LEU A 186 -7.94 9.63 4.59
N SER A 187 -8.04 10.70 3.79
CA SER A 187 -7.15 11.87 3.89
C SER A 187 -7.21 12.50 5.27
N LYS A 188 -8.42 12.75 5.80
CA LYS A 188 -8.61 13.27 7.16
C LYS A 188 -7.99 12.34 8.21
N THR A 189 -8.15 11.03 8.02
CA THR A 189 -7.57 10.02 8.92
C THR A 189 -6.03 10.04 8.88
N ILE A 190 -5.43 10.18 7.69
CA ILE A 190 -3.98 10.31 7.52
C ILE A 190 -3.47 11.56 8.23
N ASP A 191 -4.15 12.70 8.09
CA ASP A 191 -3.75 13.94 8.76
C ASP A 191 -3.79 13.80 10.30
N LEU A 192 -4.84 13.18 10.83
CA LEU A 192 -4.97 12.89 12.26
C LEU A 192 -3.89 11.91 12.73
N PHE A 193 -3.64 10.85 11.95
CA PHE A 193 -2.60 9.87 12.24
C PHE A 193 -1.21 10.50 12.27
N ASN A 194 -0.86 11.33 11.29
CA ASN A 194 0.42 12.03 11.24
C ASN A 194 0.59 12.99 12.42
N LYS A 195 -0.46 13.73 12.81
CA LYS A 195 -0.44 14.57 14.02
C LYS A 195 -0.17 13.74 15.28
N LYS A 196 -0.84 12.59 15.43
CA LYS A 196 -0.59 11.67 16.55
C LYS A 196 0.83 11.11 16.50
N LEU A 197 1.27 10.62 15.35
CA LEU A 197 2.60 10.04 15.14
C LEU A 197 3.73 11.01 15.50
N ASN A 198 3.58 12.29 15.15
CA ASN A 198 4.54 13.34 15.52
C ASN A 198 4.67 13.51 17.04
N ASN A 199 3.56 13.38 17.77
CA ASN A 199 3.51 13.54 19.23
C ASN A 199 3.76 12.25 20.01
N THR A 200 3.76 11.09 19.35
CA THR A 200 3.95 9.78 19.99
C THR A 200 5.41 9.35 19.96
N GLU A 201 5.93 8.82 21.06
CA GLU A 201 7.25 8.18 21.10
C GLU A 201 7.28 6.90 20.24
N ILE A 202 8.28 6.78 19.37
CA ILE A 202 8.49 5.55 18.59
C ILE A 202 9.26 4.56 19.47
N ARG A 203 8.58 3.48 19.85
CA ARG A 203 9.16 2.41 20.65
C ARG A 203 9.84 1.39 19.76
N ARG A 204 10.72 0.58 20.36
CA ARG A 204 11.54 -0.39 19.63
C ARG A 204 11.47 -1.75 20.32
N PHE A 205 11.60 -2.80 19.51
CA PHE A 205 11.79 -4.18 19.94
C PHE A 205 12.53 -4.91 18.83
N SER A 206 12.82 -6.18 19.05
CA SER A 206 13.56 -7.00 18.10
C SER A 206 12.80 -8.28 17.78
N ILE A 207 12.91 -8.73 16.52
CA ILE A 207 12.44 -10.07 16.11
C ILE A 207 13.62 -10.88 15.59
N ASP A 208 13.63 -12.17 15.91
CA ASP A 208 14.56 -13.13 15.30
C ASP A 208 13.91 -13.74 14.06
N PHE A 209 14.62 -13.70 12.94
CA PHE A 209 14.24 -14.34 11.69
C PHE A 209 15.49 -14.92 11.03
N ASP A 210 15.49 -16.23 10.77
CA ASP A 210 16.61 -16.97 10.18
C ASP A 210 17.96 -16.72 10.87
N GLY A 211 17.95 -16.69 12.20
CA GLY A 211 19.16 -16.49 13.03
C GLY A 211 19.70 -15.06 12.99
N LYS A 212 18.92 -14.11 12.50
CA LYS A 212 19.24 -12.68 12.47
C LYS A 212 18.23 -11.90 13.29
N ASN A 213 18.74 -10.96 14.08
CA ASN A 213 17.92 -10.04 14.85
C ASN A 213 17.59 -8.80 14.00
N PHE A 214 16.32 -8.46 13.90
CA PHE A 214 15.82 -7.29 13.19
C PHE A 214 15.18 -6.31 14.18
N ASP A 215 15.77 -5.11 14.24
CA ASP A 215 15.15 -3.97 14.94
C ASP A 215 13.81 -3.62 14.30
N CYS A 216 12.77 -3.59 15.12
CA CYS A 216 11.43 -3.18 14.76
C CYS A 216 11.07 -1.87 15.47
N GLN A 217 10.19 -1.10 14.84
CA GLN A 217 9.62 0.13 15.38
C GLN A 217 8.13 -0.07 15.61
N TYR A 218 7.59 0.51 16.67
CA TYR A 218 6.14 0.49 16.87
C TYR A 218 5.61 1.72 17.57
N ILE A 219 4.33 1.97 17.32
CA ILE A 219 3.50 2.83 18.15
C ILE A 219 2.40 1.97 18.77
N TYR A 220 2.02 2.34 19.98
CA TYR A 220 0.91 1.74 20.68
C TYR A 220 -0.15 2.79 20.92
N LEU A 221 -1.26 2.67 20.18
CA LEU A 221 -2.41 3.55 20.27
C LEU A 221 -3.37 2.92 21.27
N LYS A 222 -3.19 3.23 22.56
CA LYS A 222 -4.12 2.77 23.59
C LYS A 222 -5.43 3.57 23.46
N GLN A 223 -6.54 2.90 23.22
CA GLN A 223 -7.86 3.54 23.30
C GLN A 223 -8.31 3.56 24.76
N SER A 224 -8.05 4.65 25.50
CA SER A 224 -8.73 4.84 26.79
C SER A 224 -10.20 5.20 26.58
N LEU A 225 -11.04 5.03 27.61
CA LEU A 225 -12.43 5.55 27.62
C LEU A 225 -12.46 7.07 27.34
N TRP A 226 -11.43 7.79 27.77
CA TRP A 226 -11.23 9.22 27.47
C TRP A 226 -10.83 9.49 26.02
N ASP A 227 -10.14 8.55 25.34
CA ASP A 227 -9.85 8.64 23.91
C ASP A 227 -11.06 8.30 23.04
N LYS A 228 -12.00 7.49 23.53
CA LYS A 228 -13.32 7.30 22.89
C LYS A 228 -14.16 8.58 22.98
N LEU A 229 -14.15 9.24 24.15
CA LEU A 229 -14.80 10.55 24.35
C LEU A 229 -14.13 11.66 23.52
N LYS A 230 -12.80 11.76 23.51
CA LYS A 230 -12.06 12.71 22.66
C LYS A 230 -12.18 12.36 21.17
N GLY A 231 -12.27 11.09 20.80
CA GLY A 231 -12.52 10.64 19.42
C GLY A 231 -13.86 11.15 18.89
N TRP A 232 -14.83 11.38 19.77
CA TRP A 232 -16.11 12.00 19.44
C TRP A 232 -15.99 13.49 19.11
N PHE A 233 -15.03 14.20 19.70
CA PHE A 233 -14.78 15.64 19.49
C PHE A 233 -13.64 15.96 18.49
N PHE A 234 -12.65 15.08 18.34
CA PHE A 234 -11.40 15.30 17.57
C PHE A 234 -11.14 14.25 16.48
N GLY A 235 -12.05 13.29 16.31
CA GLY A 235 -11.95 12.20 15.35
C GLY A 235 -11.22 10.97 15.90
N GLU A 236 -11.78 9.80 15.63
CA GLU A 236 -11.17 8.50 15.91
C GLU A 236 -10.50 7.94 14.64
N ILE A 237 -9.36 7.26 14.80
CA ILE A 237 -8.77 6.51 13.68
C ILE A 237 -9.61 5.25 13.50
N ASN A 238 -10.42 5.24 12.44
CA ASN A 238 -11.22 4.07 12.10
C ASN A 238 -10.31 2.88 11.74
N GLY A 239 -10.59 1.71 12.35
CA GLY A 239 -9.85 0.48 12.15
C GLY A 239 -9.65 0.07 10.69
N ILE A 240 -10.62 0.40 9.82
CA ILE A 240 -10.57 0.10 8.38
C ILE A 240 -9.39 0.77 7.65
N HIS A 241 -8.82 1.83 8.23
CA HIS A 241 -7.73 2.61 7.64
C HIS A 241 -6.33 2.13 8.07
N TYR A 242 -6.19 1.34 9.15
CA TYR A 242 -4.86 0.93 9.64
C TYR A 242 -3.94 0.31 8.59
N PRO A 243 -4.41 -0.57 7.67
CA PRO A 243 -3.55 -1.08 6.60
C PRO A 243 -3.00 0.02 5.68
N ALA A 244 -3.76 1.09 5.42
CA ALA A 244 -3.26 2.23 4.66
C ALA A 244 -2.32 3.10 5.52
N LEU A 245 -2.63 3.28 6.80
CA LEU A 245 -1.82 4.10 7.71
C LEU A 245 -0.43 3.51 7.96
N VAL A 246 -0.29 2.19 8.15
CA VAL A 246 1.02 1.57 8.33
C VAL A 246 1.90 1.71 7.09
N ASN A 247 1.29 1.77 5.90
CA ASN A 247 1.98 2.00 4.64
C ASN A 247 2.45 3.45 4.52
N ILE A 248 1.58 4.41 4.82
CA ILE A 248 1.87 5.84 4.70
C ILE A 248 2.80 6.34 5.82
N ALA A 249 2.89 5.63 6.95
CA ALA A 249 3.74 5.98 8.07
C ALA A 249 5.22 6.17 7.69
N TYR A 250 5.71 5.45 6.68
CA TYR A 250 7.09 5.59 6.19
C TYR A 250 7.39 6.94 5.52
N ASN A 251 6.37 7.71 5.15
CA ASN A 251 6.55 9.09 4.69
C ASN A 251 6.79 10.06 5.86
N ASN A 252 6.62 9.61 7.10
CA ASN A 252 6.93 10.40 8.29
C ASN A 252 8.42 10.24 8.65
N PRO A 253 9.19 11.34 8.82
CA PRO A 253 10.62 11.27 9.14
C PRO A 253 10.99 10.51 10.42
N LYS A 254 10.04 10.30 11.34
CA LYS A 254 10.27 9.53 12.59
C LYS A 254 10.33 8.02 12.35
N ILE A 255 9.84 7.53 11.22
CA ILE A 255 9.77 6.11 10.91
C ILE A 255 10.92 5.75 9.97
N ASP A 256 11.84 4.92 10.46
CA ASP A 256 12.92 4.37 9.65
C ASP A 256 12.35 3.37 8.63
N TYR A 257 12.50 3.68 7.34
CA TYR A 257 12.02 2.84 6.23
C TYR A 257 12.86 1.59 5.97
N LEU A 258 13.94 1.39 6.72
CA LEU A 258 14.75 0.17 6.73
C LEU A 258 14.46 -0.72 7.96
N LYS A 259 13.41 -0.43 8.72
CA LYS A 259 12.95 -1.25 9.85
C LYS A 259 11.47 -1.60 9.70
N PRO A 260 11.02 -2.81 10.08
CA PRO A 260 9.60 -3.11 10.16
C PRO A 260 8.89 -2.14 11.12
N PHE A 261 7.68 -1.73 10.76
CA PHE A 261 6.87 -0.82 11.55
C PHE A 261 5.54 -1.44 11.93
N PHE A 262 5.16 -1.31 13.21
CA PHE A 262 3.96 -1.89 13.78
C PHE A 262 3.06 -0.78 14.37
N ILE A 263 1.78 -0.86 14.08
CA ILE A 263 0.72 -0.13 14.76
C ILE A 263 -0.04 -1.13 15.63
N LEU A 264 0.00 -0.90 16.94
CA LEU A 264 -0.69 -1.72 17.94
C LEU A 264 -1.88 -0.92 18.47
N ASN A 265 -3.06 -1.55 18.56
CA ASN A 265 -4.26 -0.94 19.13
C ASN A 265 -5.02 -1.95 20.00
N ASP A 266 -5.48 -1.50 21.16
CA ASP A 266 -6.25 -2.35 22.08
C ASP A 266 -7.64 -2.66 21.55
N ASN A 267 -8.06 -3.90 21.77
CA ASN A 267 -9.43 -4.36 21.56
C ASN A 267 -9.81 -5.33 22.69
N GLU A 268 -10.21 -4.75 23.82
CA GLU A 268 -10.62 -5.46 25.03
C GLU A 268 -9.53 -6.44 25.51
N ASP A 269 -9.65 -7.72 25.15
CA ASP A 269 -8.75 -8.80 25.58
C ASP A 269 -7.60 -9.10 24.59
N GLU A 270 -7.61 -8.48 23.42
CA GLU A 270 -6.65 -8.71 22.35
C GLU A 270 -6.04 -7.41 21.81
N ILE A 271 -4.81 -7.49 21.33
CA ILE A 271 -4.11 -6.36 20.72
C ILE A 271 -4.14 -6.57 19.21
N ASN A 272 -4.85 -5.69 18.51
CA ASN A 272 -4.83 -5.64 17.06
C ASN A 272 -3.46 -5.15 16.60
N VAL A 273 -2.84 -5.93 15.71
CA VAL A 273 -1.51 -5.66 15.19
C VAL A 273 -1.64 -5.45 13.70
N VAL A 274 -1.18 -4.30 13.22
CA VAL A 274 -1.00 -4.03 11.79
C VAL A 274 0.45 -3.63 11.57
N ALA A 275 1.17 -4.37 10.75
CA ALA A 275 2.59 -4.18 10.55
C ALA A 275 2.93 -4.08 9.06
N ARG A 276 4.08 -3.49 8.76
CA ARG A 276 4.67 -3.55 7.42
C ARG A 276 6.14 -3.87 7.50
N VAL A 277 6.57 -4.79 6.64
CA VAL A 277 7.98 -5.02 6.32
C VAL A 277 8.32 -4.25 5.03
N PRO A 278 9.29 -3.33 5.05
CA PRO A 278 9.78 -2.67 3.84
C PRO A 278 10.25 -3.67 2.79
N LYS A 279 9.94 -3.42 1.51
CA LYS A 279 10.27 -4.35 0.42
C LYS A 279 11.77 -4.62 0.31
N LEU A 280 12.63 -3.65 0.66
CA LEU A 280 14.09 -3.84 0.70
C LEU A 280 14.53 -4.94 1.68
N LEU A 281 13.91 -5.03 2.86
CA LEU A 281 14.24 -6.09 3.82
C LEU A 281 13.80 -7.47 3.31
N TYR A 282 12.63 -7.53 2.68
CA TYR A 282 12.16 -8.76 2.05
C TYR A 282 13.07 -9.20 0.90
N LEU A 283 13.43 -8.30 -0.02
CA LEU A 283 14.28 -8.64 -1.16
C LEU A 283 15.68 -9.11 -0.75
N LYS A 284 16.22 -8.53 0.32
CA LYS A 284 17.57 -8.85 0.80
C LYS A 284 17.62 -10.08 1.71
N TYR A 285 16.67 -10.21 2.62
CA TYR A 285 16.72 -11.21 3.69
C TYR A 285 15.59 -12.23 3.65
N GLY A 286 14.61 -12.07 2.76
CA GLY A 286 13.39 -12.88 2.78
C GLY A 286 12.49 -12.60 3.98
N LEU A 287 12.71 -11.50 4.72
CA LEU A 287 12.02 -11.21 5.98
C LEU A 287 10.49 -11.20 5.80
N THR A 288 9.80 -12.08 6.54
CA THR A 288 8.34 -12.12 6.66
C THR A 288 7.92 -12.08 8.12
N LEU A 289 6.65 -11.76 8.42
CA LEU A 289 6.13 -11.74 9.80
C LEU A 289 5.16 -12.90 10.10
N ASN A 290 5.06 -13.90 9.21
CA ASN A 290 4.18 -15.05 9.41
C ASN A 290 4.59 -15.90 10.63
N HIS A 291 5.90 -15.97 10.90
CA HIS A 291 6.46 -16.71 12.04
C HIS A 291 6.03 -16.16 13.42
N ILE A 292 5.62 -14.89 13.49
CA ILE A 292 5.06 -14.26 14.70
C ILE A 292 3.52 -14.14 14.67
N LYS A 293 2.86 -15.08 13.97
CA LYS A 293 1.39 -15.20 13.89
C LYS A 293 0.68 -13.99 13.27
N LEU A 294 1.32 -13.32 12.30
CA LEU A 294 0.68 -12.30 11.49
C LEU A 294 0.45 -12.82 10.07
N ASN A 295 -0.71 -12.49 9.50
CA ASN A 295 -1.04 -12.87 8.13
C ASN A 295 -0.71 -11.73 7.18
N GLY A 296 -0.22 -12.04 5.98
CA GLY A 296 0.15 -11.05 4.98
C GLY A 296 1.43 -11.40 4.25
N ASN A 297 1.95 -10.43 3.49
CA ASN A 297 3.17 -10.55 2.69
C ASN A 297 4.10 -9.33 2.86
N HIS A 298 3.55 -8.13 2.76
CA HIS A 298 4.30 -6.87 2.93
C HIS A 298 3.64 -6.00 3.99
N THR A 299 2.32 -5.84 3.88
CA THR A 299 1.46 -5.42 5.00
C THR A 299 0.91 -6.67 5.67
N TYR A 300 1.04 -6.71 6.99
CA TYR A 300 0.69 -7.81 7.86
C TYR A 300 -0.37 -7.37 8.86
N PHE A 301 -1.26 -8.29 9.24
CA PHE A 301 -2.28 -8.04 10.24
C PHE A 301 -2.56 -9.29 11.04
N GLY A 302 -2.99 -9.10 12.28
CA GLY A 302 -3.34 -10.19 13.18
C GLY A 302 -3.69 -9.65 14.54
N LYS A 303 -3.83 -10.58 15.49
CA LYS A 303 -4.10 -10.26 16.88
C LYS A 303 -3.11 -10.97 17.78
N TRP A 304 -2.62 -10.26 18.78
CA TRP A 304 -1.80 -10.84 19.85
C TRP A 304 -2.58 -10.83 21.15
N ASN A 305 -2.60 -11.97 21.84
CA ASN A 305 -2.99 -12.00 23.24
C ASN A 305 -1.88 -11.41 24.12
N SER A 306 -2.19 -11.14 25.38
CA SER A 306 -1.26 -10.57 26.35
C SER A 306 0.06 -11.35 26.48
N ARG A 307 0.02 -12.69 26.36
CA ARG A 307 1.21 -13.55 26.42
C ARG A 307 2.12 -13.37 25.20
N ASN A 308 1.56 -13.39 23.99
CA ASN A 308 2.32 -13.18 22.76
C ASN A 308 2.87 -11.76 22.69
N PHE A 309 2.07 -10.76 23.09
CA PHE A 309 2.50 -9.37 23.17
C PHE A 309 3.71 -9.19 24.10
N LYS A 310 3.66 -9.76 25.31
CA LYS A 310 4.80 -9.72 26.24
C LYS A 310 6.01 -10.45 25.67
N LYS A 311 5.84 -11.64 25.08
CA LYS A 311 6.95 -12.42 24.51
C LYS A 311 7.67 -11.71 23.36
N ILE A 312 6.97 -10.88 22.58
CA ILE A 312 7.53 -10.21 21.40
C ILE A 312 8.12 -8.85 21.76
N LEU A 313 7.52 -8.14 22.70
CA LEU A 313 7.94 -6.77 23.05
C LEU A 313 8.88 -6.69 24.27
N TRP A 314 9.01 -7.75 25.07
CA TRP A 314 9.94 -7.88 26.20
C TRP A 314 10.92 -9.02 25.95
#